data_AF-A0AA36BDE4-F1
#
_entry.id   AF-A0AA36BDE4-F1
#
_cell.length_a   1.000
_cell.length_b   1.000
_cell.length_c   1.000
_cell.angle_alpha   90.00
_cell.angle_beta   90.00
_cell.angle_gamma   90.00
#
_symmetry.space_group_name_H-M   'P 1'
#
loop_
_entity.id
_entity.type
_entity.pdbx_description
1 polymer ?
#
loop_
_entity_poly.entity_id
_entity_poly.type
_entity_poly.pdbx_seq_one_letter_code
_entity_poly.pdbx_strand_id
1 'polypeptide(L)'
;MISLFLAIFLFTRRTLTIICMAWASLLMSIFPSFVRKILRILRCLFMRFLFCTQLVTCSFSIVLHLLKIVLLYSLQIYLSLVILKFVMKNGLSFLMALLHLALKPIILNFPNRSNNSLTFLLAFLIAMTNLPPSLISFCHQILISVRFVMRLYWQGFDHVAVAVGISLNCSAAKESPIHHALFSYDCGEWDNFLGFLRDVPWTNIFAKPAEACAGEVTTWISAGINIFIPARKYQLKPHSSPWSSPAITHHNHFPHQFQRDNSAVNKQLFTNACNPSWAVIRDAKSHYGQHIHDRISSQKAGSRDFWRIIKSVRGDKKSSIPPLFNRSEVLTTFNDKAELFAQLFSSLYILNDSGHPLPDVFLKTDKLLHSCHMTSK
;
A
#
# COMPACT_ATOMS: atom_id res chain seq x y z
N MET A 1 -6.24 -7.06 64.38
CA MET A 1 -5.99 -6.77 62.95
C MET A 1 -5.21 -7.88 62.22
N ILE A 2 -4.13 -8.43 62.79
CA ILE A 2 -3.33 -9.49 62.14
C ILE A 2 -4.13 -10.78 61.90
N SER A 3 -5.00 -11.19 62.85
CA SER A 3 -5.86 -12.37 62.65
C SER A 3 -6.90 -12.20 61.54
N LEU A 4 -7.45 -10.99 61.38
CA LEU A 4 -8.40 -10.67 60.31
C LEU A 4 -7.71 -10.71 58.94
N PHE A 5 -6.50 -10.17 58.85
CA PHE A 5 -5.69 -10.25 57.63
C PHE A 5 -5.32 -11.69 57.27
N LEU A 6 -4.95 -12.51 58.27
CA LEU A 6 -4.64 -13.93 58.05
C LEU A 6 -5.89 -14.70 57.60
N ALA A 7 -7.05 -14.41 58.17
CA ALA A 7 -8.31 -15.02 57.79
C ALA A 7 -8.73 -14.65 56.35
N ILE A 8 -8.61 -13.38 55.97
CA ILE A 8 -8.91 -12.91 54.60
C ILE A 8 -7.92 -13.52 53.60
N PHE A 9 -6.65 -13.62 53.95
CA PHE A 9 -5.62 -14.23 53.10
C PHE A 9 -5.86 -15.73 52.90
N LEU A 10 -6.19 -16.46 53.97
CA LEU A 10 -6.52 -17.89 53.87
C LEU A 10 -7.82 -18.12 53.10
N PHE A 11 -8.81 -17.24 53.26
CA PHE A 11 -10.07 -17.30 52.52
C PHE A 11 -9.88 -17.06 51.03
N THR A 12 -9.14 -16.00 50.66
CA THR A 12 -8.83 -15.70 49.24
C THR A 12 -7.96 -16.77 48.60
N ARG A 13 -7.00 -17.35 49.33
CA ARG A 13 -6.21 -18.49 48.84
C ARG A 13 -7.10 -19.70 48.54
N ARG A 14 -8.07 -19.99 49.41
CA ARG A 14 -8.96 -21.15 49.27
C ARG A 14 -9.97 -20.95 48.13
N THR A 15 -10.54 -19.76 47.97
CA THR A 15 -11.44 -19.46 46.85
C THR A 15 -10.71 -19.46 45.50
N LEU A 16 -9.50 -18.90 45.44
CA LEU A 16 -8.70 -18.90 44.22
C LEU A 16 -8.29 -20.32 43.79
N THR A 17 -7.96 -21.20 44.74
CA THR A 17 -7.66 -22.61 44.41
C THR A 17 -8.87 -23.35 43.87
N ILE A 18 -10.06 -23.13 44.44
CA ILE A 18 -11.31 -23.73 43.95
C ILE A 18 -11.64 -23.25 42.52
N ILE A 19 -11.53 -21.94 42.27
CA ILE A 19 -11.79 -21.36 40.94
C ILE A 19 -10.78 -21.89 39.91
N CYS A 20 -9.50 -21.97 40.27
CA CYS A 20 -8.46 -22.52 39.39
C CYS A 20 -8.69 -24.00 39.08
N MET A 21 -9.15 -24.82 40.04
CA MET A 21 -9.45 -26.23 39.79
C MET A 21 -10.69 -26.42 38.91
N ALA A 22 -11.72 -25.58 39.08
CA ALA A 22 -12.91 -25.60 38.22
C ALA A 22 -12.56 -25.22 36.78
N TRP A 23 -11.75 -24.17 36.59
CA TRP A 23 -11.27 -23.76 35.26
C TRP A 23 -10.34 -24.79 34.62
N ALA A 24 -9.45 -25.42 35.40
CA ALA A 24 -8.58 -26.47 34.89
C ALA A 24 -9.37 -27.69 34.42
N SER A 25 -10.44 -28.07 35.13
CA SER A 25 -11.32 -29.18 34.74
C SER A 25 -12.08 -28.87 33.44
N LEU A 26 -12.55 -27.63 33.27
CA LEU A 26 -13.20 -27.18 32.03
C LEU A 26 -12.22 -27.15 30.84
N LEU A 27 -11.01 -26.64 31.03
CA LEU A 27 -9.98 -26.60 30.00
C LEU A 27 -9.49 -27.99 29.58
N MET A 28 -9.45 -28.94 30.51
CA MET A 28 -9.06 -30.33 30.23
C MET A 28 -10.06 -31.08 29.34
N SER A 29 -11.34 -30.69 29.31
CA SER A 29 -12.33 -31.30 28.41
C SER A 29 -12.21 -30.80 26.97
N ILE A 30 -11.72 -29.57 26.78
CA ILE A 30 -11.70 -28.92 25.46
C ILE A 30 -10.37 -29.17 24.72
N PHE A 31 -9.22 -29.24 25.42
CA PHE A 31 -7.90 -29.36 24.77
C PHE A 31 -6.88 -30.27 25.52
N PRO A 32 -7.05 -31.61 25.48
CA PRO A 32 -6.31 -32.54 26.34
C PRO A 32 -4.80 -32.68 26.04
N SER A 33 -4.33 -32.26 24.85
CA SER A 33 -2.92 -32.33 24.46
C SER A 33 -2.14 -31.03 24.77
N PHE A 34 -2.79 -29.88 24.65
CA PHE A 34 -2.19 -28.56 24.90
C PHE A 34 -2.06 -28.27 26.40
N VAL A 35 -3.10 -28.62 27.17
CA VAL A 35 -3.18 -28.36 28.62
C VAL A 35 -2.12 -29.16 29.39
N ARG A 36 -1.75 -30.37 28.94
CA ARG A 36 -0.68 -31.17 29.57
C ARG A 36 0.71 -30.52 29.48
N LYS A 37 1.02 -29.81 28.39
CA LYS A 37 2.29 -29.08 28.24
C LYS A 37 2.32 -27.83 29.13
N ILE A 38 1.22 -27.09 29.18
CA ILE A 38 1.10 -25.88 30.00
C ILE A 38 1.10 -26.20 31.50
N LEU A 39 0.44 -27.27 31.94
CA LEU A 39 0.45 -27.70 33.35
C LEU A 39 1.84 -28.14 33.83
N ARG A 40 2.70 -28.71 32.98
CA ARG A 40 4.09 -29.00 33.35
C ARG A 40 4.89 -27.71 33.60
N ILE A 41 4.70 -26.70 32.75
CA ILE A 41 5.38 -25.41 32.88
C ILE A 41 4.89 -24.65 34.11
N LEU A 42 3.57 -24.59 34.32
CA LEU A 42 2.96 -23.95 35.49
C LEU A 42 3.30 -24.66 36.80
N ARG A 43 3.39 -25.99 36.82
CA ARG A 43 3.81 -26.74 38.01
C ARG A 43 5.29 -26.47 38.36
N CYS A 44 6.17 -26.30 37.38
CA CYS A 44 7.55 -25.88 37.60
C CYS A 44 7.65 -24.43 38.11
N LEU A 45 6.83 -23.51 37.57
CA LEU A 45 6.81 -22.11 38.01
C LEU A 45 6.20 -21.96 39.42
N PHE A 46 5.13 -22.70 39.72
CA PHE A 46 4.45 -22.64 41.02
C PHE A 46 5.31 -23.23 42.14
N MET A 47 6.05 -24.31 41.88
CA MET A 47 7.01 -24.87 42.86
C MET A 47 8.19 -23.92 43.11
N ARG A 48 8.66 -23.19 42.08
CA ARG A 48 9.68 -22.14 42.26
C ARG A 48 9.15 -20.93 43.02
N PHE A 49 7.87 -20.60 42.87
CA PHE A 49 7.23 -19.48 43.56
C PHE A 49 6.97 -19.79 45.05
N LEU A 50 6.57 -21.02 45.37
CA LEU A 50 6.36 -21.48 46.76
C LEU A 50 7.66 -21.58 47.58
N PHE A 51 8.79 -21.79 46.91
CA PHE A 51 10.10 -21.85 47.59
C PHE A 51 10.66 -20.46 47.94
N CYS A 52 10.08 -19.37 47.40
CA CYS A 52 10.55 -18.01 47.62
C CYS A 52 9.71 -17.21 48.63
N THR A 53 8.57 -17.73 49.11
CA THR A 53 7.62 -16.99 49.96
C THR A 53 7.90 -17.12 51.47
N GLN A 54 9.16 -17.05 51.88
CA GLN A 54 9.53 -16.92 53.30
C GLN A 54 10.45 -15.74 53.63
N LEU A 55 10.85 -14.96 52.63
CA LEU A 55 11.36 -13.62 52.84
C LEU A 55 10.56 -12.65 51.97
N VAL A 56 10.44 -11.41 52.44
CA VAL A 56 9.99 -10.26 51.65
C VAL A 56 8.50 -9.95 51.72
N THR A 57 8.05 -9.45 52.87
CA THR A 57 6.87 -8.57 52.97
C THR A 57 7.19 -7.09 52.67
N CYS A 58 8.45 -6.74 52.35
CA CYS A 58 8.87 -5.35 52.09
C CYS A 58 8.99 -4.99 50.59
N SER A 59 9.31 -5.94 49.69
CA SER A 59 9.46 -5.64 48.24
C SER A 59 8.18 -5.80 47.42
N PHE A 60 7.07 -6.24 48.02
CA PHE A 60 5.82 -6.43 47.29
C PHE A 60 5.22 -5.09 46.81
N SER A 61 5.41 -4.00 47.56
CA SER A 61 4.93 -2.67 47.18
C SER A 61 5.68 -2.10 45.97
N ILE A 62 7.02 -2.24 45.95
CA ILE A 62 7.87 -1.75 44.86
C ILE A 62 7.59 -2.55 43.57
N VAL A 63 7.46 -3.87 43.67
CA VAL A 63 7.14 -4.73 42.52
C VAL A 63 5.75 -4.40 41.96
N LEU A 64 4.76 -4.12 42.83
CA LEU A 64 3.42 -3.72 42.39
C LEU A 64 3.43 -2.34 41.71
N HIS A 65 4.24 -1.40 42.18
CA HIS A 65 4.41 -0.09 41.56
C HIS A 65 5.10 -0.17 40.19
N LEU A 66 6.18 -0.94 40.08
CA LEU A 66 6.86 -1.17 38.81
C LEU A 66 5.96 -1.89 37.81
N LEU A 67 5.16 -2.86 38.26
CA LEU A 67 4.20 -3.56 37.41
C LEU A 67 3.10 -2.61 36.89
N LYS A 68 2.60 -1.69 37.73
CA LYS A 68 1.66 -0.64 37.28
C LYS A 68 2.28 0.27 36.22
N ILE A 69 3.53 0.69 36.39
CA ILE A 69 4.24 1.53 35.41
C ILE A 69 4.39 0.79 34.08
N VAL A 70 4.85 -0.46 34.11
CA VAL A 70 5.03 -1.28 32.90
C VAL A 70 3.69 -1.52 32.20
N LEU A 71 2.61 -1.77 32.93
CA LEU A 71 1.27 -1.95 32.36
C LEU A 71 0.73 -0.66 31.74
N LEU A 72 0.93 0.49 32.38
CA LEU A 72 0.51 1.80 31.84
C LEU A 72 1.28 2.14 30.56
N TYR A 73 2.61 1.94 30.54
CA TYR A 73 3.43 2.15 29.34
C TYR A 73 3.06 1.18 28.21
N SER A 74 2.82 -0.10 28.54
CA SER A 74 2.40 -1.10 27.56
C SER A 74 1.03 -0.77 26.96
N LEU A 75 0.09 -0.28 27.78
CA LEU A 75 -1.23 0.16 27.32
C LEU A 75 -1.13 1.40 26.44
N GLN A 76 -0.27 2.36 26.78
CA GLN A 76 -0.05 3.57 25.99
C GLN A 76 0.60 3.28 24.63
N ILE A 77 1.57 2.37 24.58
CA ILE A 77 2.18 1.89 23.34
C ILE A 77 1.14 1.15 22.49
N TYR A 78 0.35 0.27 23.10
CA TYR A 78 -0.72 -0.45 22.42
C TYR A 78 -1.77 0.50 21.83
N LEU A 79 -2.22 1.51 22.60
CA LEU A 79 -3.17 2.51 22.13
C LEU A 79 -2.58 3.34 20.97
N SER A 80 -1.31 3.72 21.07
CA SER A 80 -0.59 4.44 20.00
C SER A 80 -0.49 3.61 18.72
N LEU A 81 -0.22 2.30 18.83
CA LEU A 81 -0.18 1.38 17.69
C LEU A 81 -1.56 1.12 17.10
N VAL A 82 -2.61 1.07 17.91
CA VAL A 82 -4.00 0.95 17.44
C VAL A 82 -4.43 2.22 16.70
N ILE A 83 -4.09 3.40 17.23
CA ILE A 83 -4.33 4.69 16.57
C ILE A 83 -3.53 4.75 15.27
N LEU A 84 -2.25 4.36 15.27
CA LEU A 84 -1.43 4.34 14.06
C LEU A 84 -1.98 3.36 13.02
N LYS A 85 -2.45 2.17 13.43
CA LYS A 85 -3.08 1.20 12.53
C LYS A 85 -4.43 1.68 12.00
N PHE A 86 -5.20 2.39 12.82
CA PHE A 86 -6.45 3.03 12.40
C PHE A 86 -6.20 4.18 11.42
N VAL A 87 -5.20 5.01 11.70
CA VAL A 87 -4.74 6.09 10.81
C VAL A 87 -4.15 5.50 9.53
N MET A 88 -3.36 4.45 9.55
CA MET A 88 -2.82 3.83 8.32
C MET A 88 -3.93 3.19 7.47
N LYS A 89 -4.96 2.60 8.11
CA LYS A 89 -6.08 1.95 7.42
C LYS A 89 -7.08 2.95 6.83
N ASN A 90 -7.25 4.10 7.47
CA ASN A 90 -8.28 5.09 7.11
C ASN A 90 -7.69 6.44 6.66
N GLY A 91 -6.37 6.54 6.54
CA GLY A 91 -5.57 7.77 6.74
C GLY A 91 -5.83 8.93 5.81
N LEU A 92 -6.24 8.68 4.58
CA LEU A 92 -6.63 9.78 3.71
C LEU A 92 -8.07 10.23 4.01
N SER A 93 -8.99 9.29 4.23
CA SER A 93 -10.41 9.61 4.48
C SER A 93 -10.65 10.23 5.86
N PHE A 94 -9.96 9.74 6.90
CA PHE A 94 -10.13 10.21 8.27
C PHE A 94 -9.43 11.55 8.49
N LEU A 95 -8.22 11.72 7.94
CA LEU A 95 -7.51 13.00 8.00
C LEU A 95 -8.27 14.07 7.21
N MET A 96 -8.83 13.74 6.03
CA MET A 96 -9.68 14.65 5.28
C MET A 96 -11.01 14.94 6.00
N ALA A 97 -11.60 13.97 6.70
CA ALA A 97 -12.80 14.18 7.51
C ALA A 97 -12.52 15.07 8.74
N LEU A 98 -11.40 14.88 9.43
CA LEU A 98 -10.96 15.71 10.55
C LEU A 98 -10.60 17.12 10.09
N LEU A 99 -9.89 17.25 8.96
CA LEU A 99 -9.58 18.52 8.32
C LEU A 99 -10.87 19.24 7.92
N HIS A 100 -11.84 18.51 7.35
CA HIS A 100 -13.15 19.06 6.99
C HIS A 100 -13.99 19.44 8.22
N LEU A 101 -13.88 18.72 9.35
CA LEU A 101 -14.57 19.07 10.59
C LEU A 101 -13.93 20.29 11.28
N ALA A 102 -12.60 20.37 11.28
CA ALA A 102 -11.83 21.47 11.85
C ALA A 102 -11.93 22.77 11.03
N LEU A 103 -12.06 22.66 9.70
CA LEU A 103 -12.24 23.81 8.80
C LEU A 103 -13.70 24.27 8.67
N LYS A 104 -14.68 23.45 9.08
CA LYS A 104 -16.12 23.77 8.99
C LYS A 104 -16.52 25.10 9.66
N PRO A 105 -16.00 25.48 10.85
CA PRO A 105 -16.33 26.76 11.47
C PRO A 105 -15.66 27.94 10.76
N ILE A 106 -14.50 27.73 10.14
CA ILE A 106 -13.73 28.77 9.43
C ILE A 106 -14.37 29.07 8.06
N ILE A 107 -14.89 28.04 7.38
CA ILE A 107 -15.54 28.16 6.07
C ILE A 107 -16.91 28.85 6.17
N LEU A 108 -17.61 28.73 7.30
CA LEU A 108 -18.95 29.34 7.50
C LEU A 108 -18.90 30.86 7.76
N ASN A 109 -17.73 31.45 8.03
CA ASN A 109 -17.58 32.87 8.36
C ASN A 109 -16.99 33.73 7.22
N PHE A 110 -16.79 33.19 6.01
CA PHE A 110 -16.30 33.98 4.87
C PHE A 110 -17.36 34.12 3.76
N PRO A 111 -18.06 35.28 3.69
CA PRO A 111 -19.06 35.54 2.66
C PRO A 111 -18.38 36.13 1.41
N ASN A 112 -17.59 35.34 0.67
CA ASN A 112 -17.38 35.45 -0.78
C ASN A 112 -16.30 34.48 -1.27
N ARG A 113 -16.67 33.58 -2.18
CA ARG A 113 -15.74 32.65 -2.86
C ARG A 113 -15.16 33.31 -4.10
N SER A 114 -13.88 33.70 -4.05
CA SER A 114 -13.05 33.83 -5.26
C SER A 114 -12.03 32.68 -5.32
N ASN A 115 -11.92 32.05 -6.50
CA ASN A 115 -11.16 30.82 -6.76
C ASN A 115 -9.64 31.05 -6.89
N ASN A 116 -9.02 31.78 -5.96
CA ASN A 116 -7.58 31.97 -5.98
C ASN A 116 -6.91 30.98 -5.00
N SER A 117 -6.04 30.11 -5.53
CA SER A 117 -5.25 29.15 -4.75
C SER A 117 -4.39 29.83 -3.67
N LEU A 118 -4.05 31.10 -3.90
CA LEU A 118 -3.29 31.96 -2.99
C LEU A 118 -4.06 32.33 -1.71
N THR A 119 -5.39 32.53 -1.78
CA THR A 119 -6.22 32.81 -0.60
C THR A 119 -6.35 31.56 0.28
N PHE A 120 -6.37 30.37 -0.34
CA PHE A 120 -6.38 29.09 0.39
C PHE A 120 -5.05 28.84 1.11
N LEU A 121 -3.94 29.17 0.46
CA LEU A 121 -2.60 29.01 1.02
C LEU A 121 -2.33 30.04 2.14
N LEU A 122 -2.84 31.26 2.00
CA LEU A 122 -2.76 32.29 3.05
C LEU A 122 -3.64 31.94 4.27
N ALA A 123 -4.86 31.44 4.05
CA ALA A 123 -5.73 30.96 5.14
C ALA A 123 -5.14 29.75 5.86
N PHE A 124 -4.46 28.86 5.14
CA PHE A 124 -3.73 27.73 5.72
C PHE A 124 -2.53 28.20 6.55
N LEU A 125 -1.76 29.18 6.08
CA LEU A 125 -0.64 29.76 6.83
C LEU A 125 -1.09 30.49 8.10
N ILE A 126 -2.21 31.24 8.05
CA ILE A 126 -2.79 31.91 9.23
C ILE A 126 -3.38 30.91 10.23
N ALA A 127 -3.91 29.77 9.76
CA ALA A 127 -4.35 28.68 10.64
C ALA A 127 -3.16 28.01 11.33
N MET A 128 -2.01 27.91 10.66
CA MET A 128 -0.79 27.32 11.21
C MET A 128 -0.12 28.20 12.28
N THR A 129 -0.27 29.53 12.23
CA THR A 129 0.30 30.44 13.23
C THR A 129 -0.45 30.44 14.58
N ASN A 130 -1.65 29.88 14.65
CA ASN A 130 -2.46 29.80 15.88
C ASN A 130 -2.38 28.42 16.56
N LEU A 131 -1.56 27.50 16.06
CA LEU A 131 -1.35 26.20 16.69
C LEU A 131 -0.38 26.33 17.88
N PRO A 132 -0.58 25.55 18.96
CA PRO A 132 0.36 25.53 20.06
C PRO A 132 1.74 25.04 19.58
N PRO A 133 2.86 25.55 20.13
CA PRO A 133 4.22 25.27 19.64
C PRO A 133 4.58 23.79 19.49
N SER A 134 3.99 22.93 20.33
CA SER A 134 4.15 21.47 20.27
C SER A 134 3.59 20.84 18.98
N LEU A 135 2.50 21.39 18.44
CA LEU A 135 1.88 20.93 17.20
C LEU A 135 2.61 21.47 15.96
N ILE A 136 3.19 22.66 16.04
CA ILE A 136 4.02 23.21 14.95
C ILE A 136 5.28 22.37 14.77
N SER A 137 5.94 22.01 15.87
CA SER A 137 7.12 21.12 15.84
C SER A 137 6.78 19.76 15.20
N PHE A 138 5.64 19.16 15.60
CA PHE A 138 5.15 17.91 15.04
C PHE A 138 4.85 17.99 13.53
N CYS A 139 4.16 19.05 13.08
CA CYS A 139 3.88 19.28 11.66
C CYS A 139 5.17 19.51 10.84
N HIS A 140 6.15 20.22 11.39
CA HIS A 140 7.43 20.45 10.74
C HIS A 140 8.22 19.14 10.57
N GLN A 141 8.21 18.27 11.59
CA GLN A 141 8.84 16.96 11.55
C GLN A 141 8.17 16.01 10.54
N ILE A 142 6.85 16.07 10.40
CA ILE A 142 6.11 15.34 9.35
C ILE A 142 6.48 15.86 7.96
N LEU A 143 6.53 17.18 7.76
CA LEU A 143 6.85 17.77 6.46
C LEU A 143 8.27 17.43 6.00
N ILE A 144 9.24 17.46 6.93
CA ILE A 144 10.62 17.03 6.68
C ILE A 144 10.66 15.55 6.30
N SER A 145 9.94 14.70 7.04
CA SER A 145 9.88 13.26 6.77
C SER A 145 9.26 12.94 5.41
N VAL A 146 8.19 13.64 5.02
CA VAL A 146 7.54 13.46 3.70
C VAL A 146 8.44 13.94 2.55
N ARG A 147 9.14 15.09 2.71
CA ARG A 147 10.12 15.56 1.73
C ARG A 147 11.29 14.60 1.58
N PHE A 148 11.75 14.00 2.67
CA PHE A 148 12.85 13.04 2.67
C PHE A 148 12.46 11.72 1.98
N VAL A 149 11.27 11.18 2.27
CA VAL A 149 10.74 9.97 1.61
C VAL A 149 10.53 10.17 0.11
N MET A 150 10.02 11.33 -0.31
CA MET A 150 9.86 11.65 -1.74
C MET A 150 11.21 11.80 -2.47
N ARG A 151 12.25 12.28 -1.79
CA ARG A 151 13.59 12.43 -2.38
C ARG A 151 14.33 11.10 -2.51
N LEU A 152 14.14 10.19 -1.54
CA LEU A 152 14.71 8.85 -1.56
C LEU A 152 14.05 7.93 -2.59
N TYR A 153 12.75 8.10 -2.84
CA TYR A 153 12.04 7.33 -3.87
C TYR A 153 12.55 7.60 -5.29
N TRP A 154 13.31 8.70 -5.48
CA TRP A 154 13.87 9.09 -6.78
C TRP A 154 15.33 8.63 -7.01
N GLN A 155 16.04 8.19 -5.97
CA GLN A 155 17.49 7.91 -6.04
C GLN A 155 17.87 6.43 -6.28
N GLY A 156 16.88 5.55 -6.51
CA GLY A 156 17.12 4.09 -6.65
C GLY A 156 17.43 3.58 -8.06
N PHE A 157 17.80 4.43 -9.02
CA PHE A 157 18.13 4.01 -10.38
C PHE A 157 19.61 4.31 -10.70
N ASP A 158 20.30 3.38 -11.35
CA ASP A 158 21.68 3.51 -11.88
C ASP A 158 21.79 4.52 -13.05
N HIS A 159 21.00 5.60 -13.00
CA HIS A 159 20.92 6.61 -14.03
C HIS A 159 21.52 7.92 -13.50
N VAL A 160 22.47 8.48 -14.25
CA VAL A 160 22.95 9.84 -14.00
C VAL A 160 21.81 10.81 -14.35
N ALA A 161 21.27 11.49 -13.35
CA ALA A 161 20.27 12.52 -13.57
C ALA A 161 20.94 13.73 -14.25
N VAL A 162 20.68 13.91 -15.53
CA VAL A 162 21.04 15.13 -16.25
C VAL A 162 19.89 16.13 -16.08
N ALA A 163 20.09 17.13 -15.21
CA ALA A 163 19.15 18.22 -15.05
C ALA A 163 19.41 19.29 -16.12
N VAL A 164 18.49 19.45 -17.06
CA VAL A 164 18.54 20.51 -18.07
C VAL A 164 17.49 21.55 -17.73
N GLY A 165 17.92 22.78 -17.43
CA GLY A 165 17.03 23.92 -17.27
C GLY A 165 16.59 24.44 -18.63
N ILE A 166 15.35 24.17 -19.02
CA ILE A 166 14.78 24.65 -20.29
C ILE A 166 13.73 25.71 -19.96
N SER A 167 13.99 26.96 -20.33
CA SER A 167 13.00 28.03 -20.29
C SER A 167 12.17 27.97 -21.58
N LEU A 168 10.94 27.46 -21.49
CA LEU A 168 10.01 27.40 -22.61
C LEU A 168 8.84 28.35 -22.34
N ASN A 169 8.70 29.38 -23.17
CA ASN A 169 7.44 30.12 -23.31
C ASN A 169 6.50 29.32 -24.24
N CYS A 170 6.04 28.15 -23.77
CA CYS A 170 5.03 27.39 -24.47
C CYS A 170 3.65 27.81 -23.94
N SER A 171 2.79 28.34 -24.82
CA SER A 171 1.35 28.31 -24.56
C SER A 171 0.96 26.86 -24.31
N ALA A 172 0.19 26.57 -23.25
CA ALA A 172 -0.25 25.20 -22.96
C ALA A 172 -0.91 24.59 -24.20
N ALA A 173 -0.16 23.75 -24.92
CA ALA A 173 -0.68 23.09 -26.10
C ALA A 173 -1.85 22.23 -25.62
N LYS A 174 -3.01 22.36 -26.28
CA LYS A 174 -4.08 21.38 -26.10
C LYS A 174 -3.51 20.06 -26.60
N GLU A 175 -3.09 19.21 -25.68
CA GLU A 175 -2.59 17.88 -26.00
C GLU A 175 -3.59 17.20 -26.93
N SER A 176 -3.13 16.81 -28.11
CA SER A 176 -3.95 16.10 -29.08
C SER A 176 -4.45 14.80 -28.44
N PRO A 177 -5.70 14.38 -28.69
CA PRO A 177 -6.20 13.11 -28.19
C PRO A 177 -5.25 11.96 -28.53
N ILE A 178 -4.85 11.19 -27.53
CA ILE A 178 -3.97 10.04 -27.74
C ILE A 178 -4.84 8.90 -28.26
N HIS A 179 -4.54 8.40 -29.45
CA HIS A 179 -5.23 7.24 -30.00
C HIS A 179 -4.61 5.97 -29.45
N HIS A 180 -5.38 5.21 -28.68
CA HIS A 180 -4.97 3.89 -28.20
C HIS A 180 -5.66 2.80 -29.02
N ALA A 181 -4.93 1.74 -29.35
CA ALA A 181 -5.49 0.54 -29.95
C ALA A 181 -5.66 -0.53 -28.86
N LEU A 182 -6.85 -1.12 -28.77
CA LEU A 182 -7.10 -2.30 -27.95
C LEU A 182 -7.32 -3.49 -28.88
N PHE A 183 -6.41 -4.46 -28.79
CA PHE A 183 -6.43 -5.68 -29.59
C PHE A 183 -7.34 -6.71 -28.93
N SER A 184 -8.26 -7.28 -29.71
CA SER A 184 -9.16 -8.36 -29.28
C SER A 184 -8.51 -9.71 -29.56
N TYR A 185 -7.62 -10.14 -28.66
CA TYR A 185 -6.87 -11.39 -28.79
C TYR A 185 -7.76 -12.64 -28.91
N ASP A 186 -8.94 -12.64 -28.30
CA ASP A 186 -9.90 -13.75 -28.39
C ASP A 186 -10.51 -13.89 -29.79
N CYS A 187 -10.46 -12.84 -30.61
CA CYS A 187 -10.97 -12.82 -31.98
C CYS A 187 -9.85 -12.84 -33.03
N GLY A 188 -8.61 -13.14 -32.62
CA GLY A 188 -7.46 -13.17 -33.54
C GLY A 188 -7.49 -14.41 -34.44
N GLU A 189 -7.14 -14.23 -35.71
CA GLU A 189 -6.92 -15.34 -36.65
C GLU A 189 -5.53 -15.95 -36.45
N TRP A 190 -5.37 -16.68 -35.34
CA TRP A 190 -4.07 -17.15 -34.88
C TRP A 190 -3.36 -18.09 -35.85
N ASP A 191 -4.10 -18.98 -36.54
CA ASP A 191 -3.51 -19.89 -37.51
C ASP A 191 -2.92 -19.14 -38.71
N ASN A 192 -3.62 -18.11 -39.19
CA ASN A 192 -3.14 -17.25 -40.28
C ASN A 192 -1.96 -16.39 -39.83
N PHE A 193 -1.98 -15.87 -38.60
CA PHE A 193 -0.85 -15.14 -38.02
C PHE A 193 0.40 -16.03 -37.90
N LEU A 194 0.25 -17.28 -37.45
CA LEU A 194 1.35 -18.23 -37.39
C LEU A 194 1.86 -18.61 -38.78
N GLY A 195 0.96 -18.77 -39.76
CA GLY A 195 1.32 -18.95 -41.17
C GLY A 195 2.15 -17.78 -41.70
N PHE A 196 1.69 -16.55 -41.46
CA PHE A 196 2.42 -15.33 -41.80
C PHE A 196 3.82 -15.27 -41.18
N LEU A 197 3.95 -15.62 -39.89
CA LEU A 197 5.25 -15.67 -39.22
C LEU A 197 6.15 -16.78 -39.76
N ARG A 198 5.60 -17.90 -40.22
CA ARG A 198 6.38 -19.00 -40.82
C ARG A 198 7.04 -18.58 -42.13
N ASP A 199 6.39 -17.70 -42.89
CA ASP A 199 6.86 -17.25 -44.21
C ASP A 199 7.90 -16.11 -44.12
N VAL A 200 8.20 -15.62 -42.91
CA VAL A 200 9.24 -14.61 -42.66
C VAL A 200 10.63 -15.19 -42.92
N PRO A 201 11.54 -14.48 -43.64
CA PRO A 201 12.88 -14.95 -43.94
C PRO A 201 13.83 -14.84 -42.73
N TRP A 202 13.58 -15.66 -41.71
CA TRP A 202 14.29 -15.63 -40.42
C TRP A 202 15.82 -15.72 -40.56
N THR A 203 16.32 -16.47 -41.54
CA THR A 203 17.75 -16.59 -41.82
C THR A 203 18.39 -15.23 -42.12
N ASN A 204 17.70 -14.38 -42.89
CA ASN A 204 18.19 -13.07 -43.30
C ASN A 204 18.10 -12.06 -42.16
N ILE A 205 17.08 -12.19 -41.31
CA ILE A 205 16.86 -11.32 -40.15
C ILE A 205 17.90 -11.63 -39.06
N PHE A 206 18.13 -12.90 -38.74
CA PHE A 206 19.08 -13.31 -37.71
C PHE A 206 20.55 -13.17 -38.12
N ALA A 207 20.84 -12.97 -39.40
CA ALA A 207 22.18 -12.62 -39.87
C ALA A 207 22.58 -11.16 -39.55
N LYS A 208 21.63 -10.31 -39.12
CA LYS A 208 21.86 -8.89 -38.83
C LYS A 208 22.43 -8.67 -37.43
N PRO A 209 23.09 -7.51 -37.16
CA PRO A 209 23.46 -7.11 -35.81
C PRO A 209 22.26 -7.09 -34.87
N ALA A 210 22.49 -7.35 -33.57
CA ALA A 210 21.42 -7.59 -32.59
C ALA A 210 20.32 -6.51 -32.58
N GLU A 211 20.68 -5.23 -32.67
CA GLU A 211 19.73 -4.12 -32.67
C GLU A 211 18.85 -4.10 -33.93
N ALA A 212 19.46 -4.26 -35.12
CA ALA A 212 18.74 -4.31 -36.39
C ALA A 212 17.84 -5.56 -36.48
N CYS A 213 18.34 -6.70 -36.00
CA CYS A 213 17.57 -7.93 -35.88
C CYS A 213 16.33 -7.72 -34.99
N ALA A 214 16.50 -7.16 -33.79
CA ALA A 214 15.39 -6.89 -32.87
C ALA A 214 14.35 -5.93 -33.48
N GLY A 215 14.79 -4.89 -34.18
CA GLY A 215 13.90 -3.97 -34.90
C GLY A 215 13.07 -4.66 -35.98
N GLU A 216 13.68 -5.55 -36.76
CA GLU A 216 12.96 -6.28 -37.82
C GLU A 216 12.01 -7.33 -37.28
N VAL A 217 12.43 -8.12 -36.29
CA VAL A 217 11.53 -9.05 -35.59
C VAL A 217 10.31 -8.32 -35.04
N THR A 218 10.53 -7.18 -34.38
CA THR A 218 9.45 -6.36 -33.83
C THR A 218 8.53 -5.83 -34.93
N THR A 219 9.08 -5.43 -36.07
CA THR A 219 8.32 -4.94 -37.23
C THR A 219 7.43 -6.04 -37.81
N TRP A 220 7.95 -7.24 -38.03
CA TRP A 220 7.18 -8.38 -38.52
C TRP A 220 6.07 -8.80 -37.55
N ILE A 221 6.39 -8.92 -36.26
CA ILE A 221 5.39 -9.26 -35.24
C ILE A 221 4.30 -8.19 -35.20
N SER A 222 4.68 -6.90 -35.21
CA SER A 222 3.72 -5.79 -35.19
C SER A 222 2.84 -5.77 -36.44
N ALA A 223 3.41 -6.02 -37.62
CA ALA A 223 2.67 -6.11 -38.87
C ALA A 223 1.64 -7.25 -38.82
N GLY A 224 2.04 -8.43 -38.37
CA GLY A 224 1.13 -9.56 -38.25
C GLY A 224 0.05 -9.33 -37.19
N ILE A 225 0.38 -8.76 -36.02
CA ILE A 225 -0.62 -8.36 -35.01
C ILE A 225 -1.65 -7.40 -35.62
N ASN A 226 -1.20 -6.40 -36.37
CA ASN A 226 -2.10 -5.41 -36.98
C ASN A 226 -2.98 -5.98 -38.10
N ILE A 227 -2.55 -7.04 -38.79
CA ILE A 227 -3.32 -7.69 -39.86
C ILE A 227 -4.31 -8.70 -39.31
N PHE A 228 -3.86 -9.58 -38.40
CA PHE A 228 -4.62 -10.77 -38.01
C PHE A 228 -5.35 -10.64 -36.67
N ILE A 229 -5.08 -9.59 -35.89
CA ILE A 229 -5.74 -9.36 -34.60
C ILE A 229 -6.60 -8.10 -34.72
N PRO A 230 -7.95 -8.23 -34.68
CA PRO A 230 -8.83 -7.07 -34.73
C PRO A 230 -8.51 -6.07 -33.62
N ALA A 231 -8.35 -4.80 -34.01
CA ALA A 231 -8.03 -3.72 -33.10
C ALA A 231 -9.13 -2.67 -33.10
N ARG A 232 -9.60 -2.27 -31.91
CA ARG A 232 -10.47 -1.13 -31.73
C ARG A 232 -9.66 0.09 -31.32
N LYS A 233 -9.71 1.15 -32.12
CA LYS A 233 -9.09 2.44 -31.78
C LYS A 233 -10.06 3.28 -30.94
N TYR A 234 -9.56 3.88 -29.88
CA TYR A 234 -10.31 4.82 -29.06
C TYR A 234 -9.42 6.00 -28.66
N GLN A 235 -10.06 7.16 -28.50
CA GLN A 235 -9.38 8.36 -28.04
C GLN A 235 -9.32 8.33 -26.52
N LEU A 236 -8.11 8.28 -25.99
CA LEU A 236 -7.83 8.43 -24.58
C LEU A 236 -7.56 9.90 -24.28
N LYS A 237 -8.18 10.43 -23.22
CA LYS A 237 -7.78 11.73 -22.70
C LYS A 237 -6.41 11.55 -22.02
N PRO A 238 -5.46 12.48 -22.19
CA PRO A 238 -4.10 12.34 -21.64
C PRO A 238 -4.05 12.04 -20.14
N HIS A 239 -5.01 12.55 -19.37
CA HIS A 239 -5.10 12.35 -17.92
C HIS A 239 -6.13 11.29 -17.50
N SER A 240 -6.75 10.58 -18.45
CA SER A 240 -7.69 9.50 -18.11
C SER A 240 -6.96 8.18 -17.89
N SER A 241 -7.45 7.39 -16.94
CA SER A 241 -6.91 6.05 -16.70
C SER A 241 -7.06 5.19 -17.95
N PRO A 242 -6.09 4.30 -18.27
CA PRO A 242 -6.09 3.51 -19.50
C PRO A 242 -7.27 2.54 -19.62
N TRP A 243 -7.92 2.19 -18.51
CA TRP A 243 -9.14 1.37 -18.45
C TRP A 243 -10.45 2.21 -18.45
N SER A 244 -10.38 3.52 -18.69
CA SER A 244 -11.55 4.41 -18.72
C SER A 244 -12.36 4.17 -19.98
N SER A 245 -13.41 3.35 -19.89
CA SER A 245 -14.39 3.20 -20.96
C SER A 245 -15.29 4.45 -21.04
N PRO A 246 -15.97 4.68 -22.18
CA PRO A 246 -16.97 5.75 -22.28
C PRO A 246 -18.04 5.64 -21.19
N ALA A 247 -18.51 4.43 -20.87
CA ALA A 247 -19.46 4.20 -19.80
C ALA A 247 -18.93 4.67 -18.43
N ILE A 248 -17.68 4.32 -18.09
CA ILE A 248 -17.03 4.76 -16.85
C ILE A 248 -16.82 6.29 -16.84
N THR A 249 -16.53 6.87 -18.01
CA THR A 249 -16.36 8.33 -18.15
C THR A 249 -17.67 9.07 -17.90
N HIS A 250 -18.78 8.60 -18.48
CA HIS A 250 -20.11 9.15 -18.23
C HIS A 250 -20.54 8.94 -16.77
N HIS A 251 -20.27 7.77 -16.19
CA HIS A 251 -20.49 7.49 -14.77
C HIS A 251 -19.80 8.49 -13.84
N ASN A 252 -18.58 8.92 -14.18
CA ASN A 252 -17.82 9.88 -13.37
C ASN A 252 -18.22 11.34 -13.62
N HIS A 253 -18.77 11.67 -14.79
CA HIS A 253 -19.07 13.06 -15.17
C HIS A 253 -20.37 13.60 -14.55
N PHE A 254 -21.48 12.88 -14.70
CA PHE A 254 -22.80 13.33 -14.23
C PHE A 254 -22.98 13.45 -12.71
N PRO A 255 -22.29 12.66 -11.83
CA PRO A 255 -22.34 12.90 -10.40
C PRO A 255 -21.80 14.28 -10.04
N HIS A 256 -20.73 14.74 -10.69
CA HIS A 256 -20.19 16.08 -10.45
C HIS A 256 -21.12 17.18 -10.95
N GLN A 257 -21.84 16.97 -12.05
CA GLN A 257 -22.86 17.91 -12.52
C GLN A 257 -24.04 17.97 -11.55
N PHE A 258 -24.56 16.82 -11.12
CA PHE A 258 -25.66 16.73 -10.16
C PHE A 258 -25.29 17.33 -8.78
N GLN A 259 -24.04 17.16 -8.33
CA GLN A 259 -23.55 17.77 -7.10
C GLN A 259 -23.43 19.30 -7.18
N ARG A 260 -23.20 19.85 -8.39
CA ARG A 260 -23.14 21.30 -8.61
C ARG A 260 -24.53 21.91 -8.69
N ASP A 261 -25.47 21.22 -9.34
CA ASP A 261 -26.85 21.66 -9.53
C ASP A 261 -27.82 20.47 -9.39
N ASN A 262 -28.54 20.46 -8.26
CA ASN A 262 -29.49 19.41 -7.89
C ASN A 262 -30.87 19.64 -8.53
N SER A 263 -30.87 19.76 -9.86
CA SER A 263 -32.10 19.87 -10.65
C SER A 263 -32.66 18.49 -11.00
N ALA A 264 -33.98 18.41 -11.24
CA ALA A 264 -34.62 17.16 -11.66
C ALA A 264 -34.04 16.62 -12.98
N VAL A 265 -33.64 17.52 -13.89
CA VAL A 265 -32.99 17.19 -15.16
C VAL A 265 -31.62 16.54 -14.91
N ASN A 266 -30.77 17.13 -14.06
CA ASN A 266 -29.46 16.56 -13.74
C ASN A 266 -29.57 15.23 -13.00
N LYS A 267 -30.58 15.07 -12.14
CA LYS A 267 -30.88 13.80 -11.49
C LYS A 267 -31.20 12.71 -12.53
N GLN A 268 -32.03 13.04 -13.52
CA GLN A 268 -32.38 12.11 -14.59
C GLN A 268 -31.17 11.76 -15.45
N LEU A 269 -30.34 12.74 -15.82
CA LEU A 269 -29.08 12.51 -16.56
C LEU A 269 -28.12 11.62 -15.78
N PHE A 270 -27.97 11.84 -14.47
CA PHE A 270 -27.18 10.99 -13.58
C PHE A 270 -27.71 9.56 -13.55
N THR A 271 -29.01 9.35 -13.32
CA THR A 271 -29.61 8.01 -13.33
C THR A 271 -29.44 7.31 -14.68
N ASN A 272 -29.67 8.03 -15.78
CA ASN A 272 -29.52 7.52 -17.14
C ASN A 272 -28.08 7.14 -17.48
N ALA A 273 -27.08 7.79 -16.87
CA ALA A 273 -25.67 7.45 -17.06
C ALA A 273 -25.20 6.33 -16.11
N CYS A 274 -25.68 6.31 -14.87
CA CYS A 274 -25.27 5.31 -13.88
C CYS A 274 -25.83 3.93 -14.20
N ASN A 275 -27.10 3.81 -14.60
CA ASN A 275 -27.74 2.51 -14.81
C ASN A 275 -27.03 1.66 -15.90
N PRO A 276 -26.74 2.19 -17.11
CA PRO A 276 -25.98 1.45 -18.11
C PRO A 276 -24.57 1.12 -17.65
N SER A 277 -23.92 2.03 -16.93
CA SER A 277 -22.55 1.80 -16.44
C SER A 277 -22.48 0.67 -15.42
N TRP A 278 -23.45 0.62 -14.50
CA TRP A 278 -23.60 -0.49 -13.56
C TRP A 278 -23.97 -1.80 -14.26
N ALA A 279 -24.77 -1.76 -15.33
CA ALA A 279 -25.04 -2.93 -16.15
C ALA A 279 -23.74 -3.48 -16.76
N VAL A 280 -22.95 -2.63 -17.43
CA VAL A 280 -21.64 -3.03 -18.00
C VAL A 280 -20.70 -3.63 -16.95
N ILE A 281 -20.60 -3.03 -15.75
CA ILE A 281 -19.74 -3.56 -14.67
C ILE A 281 -20.26 -4.92 -14.18
N ARG A 282 -21.59 -5.07 -14.05
CA ARG A 282 -22.21 -6.32 -13.59
C ARG A 282 -22.03 -7.43 -14.62
N ASP A 283 -22.25 -7.12 -15.89
CA ASP A 283 -22.09 -8.06 -17.00
C ASP A 283 -20.62 -8.49 -17.11
N ALA A 284 -19.67 -7.55 -17.02
CA ALA A 284 -18.25 -7.87 -17.01
C ALA A 284 -17.86 -8.78 -15.83
N LYS A 285 -18.39 -8.54 -14.62
CA LYS A 285 -18.18 -9.40 -13.46
C LYS A 285 -18.79 -10.78 -13.64
N SER A 286 -20.01 -10.84 -14.16
CA SER A 286 -20.71 -12.10 -14.45
C SER A 286 -19.97 -12.91 -15.49
N HIS A 287 -19.59 -12.28 -16.60
CA HIS A 287 -18.82 -12.89 -17.69
C HIS A 287 -17.45 -13.39 -17.21
N TYR A 288 -16.73 -12.59 -16.42
CA TYR A 288 -15.47 -13.05 -15.82
C TYR A 288 -15.68 -14.25 -14.90
N GLY A 289 -16.71 -14.20 -14.04
CA GLY A 289 -17.07 -15.33 -13.17
C GLY A 289 -17.37 -16.60 -13.97
N GLN A 290 -18.19 -16.48 -15.02
CA GLN A 290 -18.53 -17.58 -15.91
C GLN A 290 -17.31 -18.12 -16.65
N HIS A 291 -16.50 -17.25 -17.24
CA HIS A 291 -15.26 -17.63 -17.94
C HIS A 291 -14.29 -18.37 -17.01
N ILE A 292 -14.12 -17.91 -15.77
CA ILE A 292 -13.27 -18.61 -14.79
C ILE A 292 -13.89 -19.96 -14.41
N HIS A 293 -15.21 -20.02 -14.20
CA HIS A 293 -15.91 -21.27 -13.95
C HIS A 293 -15.71 -22.27 -15.10
N ASP A 294 -15.90 -21.84 -16.34
CA ASP A 294 -15.79 -22.69 -17.53
C ASP A 294 -14.35 -23.13 -17.77
N ARG A 295 -13.38 -22.24 -17.51
CA ARG A 295 -11.96 -22.59 -17.53
C ARG A 295 -11.61 -23.64 -16.47
N ILE A 296 -12.13 -23.51 -15.25
CA ILE A 296 -11.88 -24.48 -14.18
C ILE A 296 -12.55 -25.82 -14.50
N SER A 297 -13.79 -25.78 -15.01
CA SER A 297 -14.57 -26.97 -15.37
C SER A 297 -13.99 -27.72 -16.57
N SER A 298 -13.45 -27.01 -17.57
CA SER A 298 -12.84 -27.60 -18.76
C SER A 298 -11.42 -28.10 -18.52
N GLN A 299 -10.66 -27.48 -17.61
CA GLN A 299 -9.37 -28.01 -17.20
C GLN A 299 -9.58 -29.30 -16.41
N LYS A 300 -9.00 -30.41 -16.88
CA LYS A 300 -8.71 -31.57 -16.03
C LYS A 300 -7.63 -31.14 -15.03
N ALA A 301 -8.01 -30.37 -14.02
CA ALA A 301 -7.09 -29.84 -13.04
C ALA A 301 -6.45 -31.01 -12.31
N GLY A 302 -5.18 -31.28 -12.62
CA GLY A 302 -4.41 -32.26 -11.88
C GLY A 302 -4.31 -31.82 -10.42
N SER A 303 -3.97 -32.76 -9.52
CA SER A 303 -3.85 -32.49 -8.08
C SER A 303 -2.98 -31.25 -7.77
N ARG A 304 -1.93 -31.01 -8.57
CA ARG A 304 -1.05 -29.84 -8.45
C ARG A 304 -1.78 -28.51 -8.71
N ASP A 305 -2.58 -28.41 -9.77
CA ASP A 305 -3.27 -27.18 -10.11
C ASP A 305 -4.41 -26.90 -9.13
N PHE A 306 -5.11 -27.94 -8.69
CA PHE A 306 -6.07 -27.87 -7.59
C PHE A 306 -5.43 -27.26 -6.33
N TRP A 307 -4.30 -27.83 -5.87
CA TRP A 307 -3.61 -27.31 -4.69
C TRP A 307 -3.02 -25.91 -4.89
N ARG A 308 -2.62 -25.54 -6.12
CA ARG A 308 -2.16 -24.18 -6.43
C ARG A 308 -3.32 -23.18 -6.30
N ILE A 309 -4.48 -23.50 -6.85
CA ILE A 309 -5.70 -22.67 -6.76
C ILE A 309 -6.12 -22.53 -5.29
N ILE A 310 -6.23 -23.63 -4.55
CA ILE A 310 -6.60 -23.62 -3.13
C ILE A 310 -5.62 -22.78 -2.30
N LYS A 311 -4.30 -22.94 -2.50
CA LYS A 311 -3.31 -22.12 -1.81
C LYS A 311 -3.41 -20.63 -2.16
N SER A 312 -3.76 -20.32 -3.41
CA SER A 312 -3.96 -18.92 -3.84
C SER A 312 -5.19 -18.29 -3.19
N VAL A 313 -6.30 -19.04 -3.07
CA VAL A 313 -7.57 -18.59 -2.48
C VAL A 313 -7.47 -18.48 -0.97
N ARG A 314 -6.80 -19.43 -0.30
CA ARG A 314 -6.56 -19.38 1.15
C ARG A 314 -5.60 -18.27 1.56
N GLY A 315 -4.95 -17.60 0.60
CA GLY A 315 -3.91 -16.63 0.89
C GLY A 315 -2.63 -17.27 1.42
N ASP A 316 -2.47 -18.59 1.29
CA ASP A 316 -1.25 -19.36 1.59
C ASP A 316 -0.16 -19.09 0.53
N LYS A 317 -0.08 -17.86 0.02
CA LYS A 317 1.03 -17.42 -0.83
C LYS A 317 2.25 -17.41 0.07
N LYS A 318 3.10 -18.43 -0.05
CA LYS A 318 4.47 -18.36 0.45
C LYS A 318 5.03 -17.02 -0.01
N SER A 319 5.64 -16.28 0.91
CA SER A 319 6.34 -15.04 0.57
C SER A 319 7.19 -15.29 -0.68
N SER A 320 7.01 -14.47 -1.73
CA SER A 320 7.79 -14.60 -2.97
C SER A 320 9.30 -14.47 -2.69
N ILE A 321 9.64 -13.84 -1.57
CA ILE A 321 10.98 -13.70 -1.06
C ILE A 321 11.26 -14.94 -0.20
N PRO A 322 12.38 -15.66 -0.39
CA PRO A 322 12.79 -16.73 0.51
C PRO A 322 12.80 -16.26 1.98
N PRO A 323 12.65 -17.16 2.96
CA PRO A 323 12.90 -16.82 4.36
C PRO A 323 14.30 -16.22 4.51
N LEU A 324 14.41 -15.11 5.25
CA LEU A 324 15.70 -14.48 5.53
C LEU A 324 16.17 -14.93 6.90
N PHE A 325 17.48 -15.15 7.04
CA PHE A 325 18.08 -15.50 8.32
C PHE A 325 18.76 -14.26 8.89
N ASN A 326 18.24 -13.75 10.00
CA ASN A 326 18.93 -12.74 10.80
C ASN A 326 19.54 -13.42 12.03
N ARG A 327 20.80 -13.81 11.91
CA ARG A 327 21.52 -14.58 12.95
C ARG A 327 20.80 -15.90 13.24
N SER A 328 20.07 -15.99 14.36
CA SER A 328 19.34 -17.18 14.81
C SER A 328 17.84 -17.14 14.47
N GLU A 329 17.33 -16.01 13.97
CA GLU A 329 15.91 -15.82 13.67
C GLU A 329 15.62 -16.06 12.18
N VAL A 330 14.55 -16.81 11.89
CA VAL A 330 14.09 -17.08 10.52
C VAL A 330 12.88 -16.21 10.20
N LEU A 331 13.12 -15.15 9.44
CA LEU A 331 12.10 -14.17 9.05
C LEU A 331 11.31 -14.68 7.85
N THR A 332 10.04 -15.00 8.05
CA THR A 332 9.17 -15.57 7.01
C THR A 332 8.13 -14.57 6.48
N THR A 333 7.77 -13.56 7.28
CA THR A 333 6.77 -12.55 6.91
C THR A 333 7.37 -11.41 6.10
N PHE A 334 6.57 -10.70 5.31
CA PHE A 334 7.05 -9.56 4.52
C PHE A 334 7.48 -8.37 5.37
N ASN A 335 6.79 -8.14 6.50
CA ASN A 335 7.09 -7.02 7.39
C ASN A 335 8.45 -7.19 8.04
N ASP A 336 8.73 -8.38 8.59
CA ASP A 336 10.00 -8.63 9.28
C ASP A 336 11.18 -8.52 8.30
N LYS A 337 10.99 -8.95 7.05
CA LYS A 337 12.00 -8.82 5.98
C LYS A 337 12.23 -7.36 5.60
N ALA A 338 11.16 -6.58 5.42
CA ALA A 338 11.26 -5.16 5.11
C ALA A 338 11.96 -4.39 6.24
N GLU A 339 11.64 -4.72 7.49
CA GLU A 339 12.26 -4.14 8.68
C GLU A 339 13.75 -4.51 8.76
N LEU A 340 14.11 -5.78 8.53
CA LEU A 340 15.52 -6.20 8.47
C LEU A 340 16.29 -5.43 7.40
N PHE A 341 15.71 -5.25 6.20
CA PHE A 341 16.34 -4.48 5.15
C PHE A 341 16.48 -3.00 5.51
N ALA A 342 15.47 -2.39 6.14
CA ALA A 342 15.54 -1.01 6.60
C ALA A 342 16.62 -0.83 7.68
N GLN A 343 16.76 -1.79 8.60
CA GLN A 343 17.80 -1.79 9.63
C GLN A 343 19.20 -2.01 9.05
N LEU A 344 19.36 -2.94 8.12
CA LEU A 344 20.62 -3.13 7.41
C LEU A 344 20.99 -1.87 6.63
N PHE A 345 20.03 -1.30 5.90
CA PHE A 345 20.22 -0.08 5.14
C PHE A 345 20.63 1.09 6.06
N SER A 346 19.92 1.34 7.15
CA SER A 346 20.28 2.42 8.09
C SER A 346 21.63 2.19 8.78
N SER A 347 21.98 0.94 9.08
CA SER A 347 23.28 0.61 9.68
C SER A 347 24.46 0.78 8.71
N LEU A 348 24.24 0.54 7.42
CA LEU A 348 25.26 0.71 6.37
C LEU A 348 25.35 2.16 5.90
N TYR A 349 24.23 2.89 5.95
CA TYR A 349 24.13 4.30 5.62
C TYR A 349 24.14 5.17 6.87
N ILE A 350 25.23 5.09 7.65
CA ILE A 350 25.60 6.17 8.56
C ILE A 350 26.27 7.23 7.69
N LEU A 351 25.45 8.08 7.04
CA LEU A 351 25.95 9.30 6.44
C LEU A 351 26.54 10.14 7.58
N ASN A 352 27.86 10.19 7.62
CA ASN A 352 28.56 11.07 8.53
C ASN A 352 28.33 12.50 8.03
N ASP A 353 27.30 13.17 8.56
CA ASP A 353 26.93 14.56 8.20
C ASP A 353 27.98 15.60 8.62
N SER A 354 29.17 15.19 9.06
CA SER A 354 30.29 16.08 9.44
C SER A 354 30.95 16.79 8.25
N GLY A 355 30.19 17.04 7.17
CA GLY A 355 30.64 17.88 6.07
C GLY A 355 31.73 17.24 5.22
N HIS A 356 31.73 15.91 5.06
CA HIS A 356 32.58 15.30 4.05
C HIS A 356 32.28 15.95 2.69
N PRO A 357 33.29 16.49 2.01
CA PRO A 357 33.08 17.06 0.69
C PRO A 357 32.46 15.99 -0.21
N LEU A 358 31.45 16.39 -0.99
CA LEU A 358 30.89 15.52 -2.03
C LEU A 358 32.05 14.96 -2.86
N PRO A 359 32.03 13.67 -3.26
CA PRO A 359 33.04 13.13 -4.15
C PRO A 359 33.15 14.05 -5.36
N ASP A 360 34.38 14.41 -5.74
CA ASP A 360 34.61 15.27 -6.90
C ASP A 360 33.94 14.61 -8.12
N VAL A 361 32.84 15.23 -8.56
CA VAL A 361 32.12 14.76 -9.74
C VAL A 361 32.92 15.29 -10.92
N PHE A 362 33.81 14.45 -11.45
CA PHE A 362 34.53 14.77 -12.68
C PHE A 362 33.51 14.95 -13.80
N LEU A 363 33.35 16.19 -14.27
CA LEU A 363 32.60 16.47 -15.47
C LEU A 363 33.26 15.68 -16.61
N LYS A 364 32.54 14.68 -17.15
CA LYS A 364 33.02 13.92 -18.32
C LYS A 364 33.17 14.78 -19.56
N THR A 365 32.61 15.98 -19.55
CA THR A 365 32.80 16.97 -20.60
C THR A 365 32.80 18.38 -20.02
N ASP A 366 33.76 19.15 -20.51
CA ASP A 366 33.98 20.58 -20.43
C ASP A 366 32.98 21.39 -21.28
N LYS A 367 32.13 20.72 -22.07
CA LYS A 367 31.13 21.37 -22.92
C LYS A 367 29.86 21.69 -22.12
N LEU A 368 29.68 22.98 -21.81
CA LEU A 368 28.44 23.52 -21.29
C LEU A 368 27.41 23.66 -22.43
N LEU A 369 26.22 23.11 -22.23
CA LEU A 369 25.13 23.17 -23.18
C LEU A 369 24.46 24.56 -23.06
N HIS A 370 25.01 25.55 -23.77
CA HIS A 370 24.59 26.95 -23.64
C HIS A 370 23.22 27.27 -24.26
N SER A 371 22.79 26.50 -25.26
CA SER A 371 21.45 26.63 -25.84
C SER A 371 21.04 25.33 -26.53
N CYS A 372 19.80 24.90 -26.32
CA CYS A 372 19.21 23.77 -27.03
C CYS A 372 18.01 24.31 -27.83
N HIS A 373 18.21 24.52 -29.13
CA HIS A 373 17.12 24.90 -30.02
C HIS A 373 16.30 23.66 -30.38
N MET A 374 15.15 23.49 -29.73
CA MET A 374 14.20 22.44 -30.11
C MET A 374 13.13 23.06 -31.02
N THR A 375 13.15 22.68 -32.30
CA THR A 375 12.07 23.02 -33.23
C THR A 375 10.94 22.02 -33.05
N SER A 376 9.81 22.46 -32.49
CA SER A 376 8.54 21.72 -32.56
C SER A 376 8.07 21.69 -34.01
N LYS A 377 7.88 20.50 -34.58
CA LYS A 377 7.11 20.32 -35.82
C LYS A 377 5.62 20.34 -35.53
#